data_AF-A0A0N1GUT7-F1
#
_entry.id   AF-A0A0N1GUT7-F1
#
_cell.length_a   1.000
_cell.length_b   1.000
_cell.length_c   1.000
_cell.angle_alpha   90.00
_cell.angle_beta   90.00
_cell.angle_gamma   90.00
#
_symmetry.space_group_name_H-M   'P 1'
#
loop_
_entity.id
_entity.type
_entity.pdbx_description
1 polymer ?
#
loop_
_entity_poly.entity_id
_entity_poly.type
_entity_poly.pdbx_seq_one_letter_code
_entity_poly.pdbx_strand_id
1 'polypeptide(L)' 'MEADRARPGTAEHLASLPGITVLDLDLAAALALARQETWAAAHSQYAAQPTPDRPDGAIIATTAPHRWADEPVRVLDLTP' A
#
# COMPACT_ATOMS: atom_id res chain seq x y z
N MET A 1 -10.05 9.01 -3.62
CA MET A 1 -11.31 9.55 -4.20
C MET A 1 -11.73 10.84 -3.50
N GLU A 2 -11.83 10.89 -2.17
CA GLU A 2 -12.23 12.12 -1.45
C GLU A 2 -11.27 13.30 -1.68
N ALA A 3 -9.95 13.03 -1.62
CA ALA A 3 -8.92 14.03 -1.91
C ALA A 3 -9.04 14.61 -3.32
N ASP A 4 -9.36 13.76 -4.30
CA ASP A 4 -9.51 14.17 -5.70
C ASP A 4 -10.82 14.93 -5.94
N ARG A 5 -11.91 14.56 -5.25
CA ARG A 5 -13.16 15.35 -5.24
C ARG A 5 -12.93 16.76 -4.68
N ALA A 6 -12.13 16.87 -3.62
CA ALA A 6 -11.78 18.15 -3.03
C ALA A 6 -10.79 18.96 -3.89
N ARG A 7 -9.94 18.29 -4.67
CA ARG A 7 -8.91 18.86 -5.52
C ARG A 7 -8.77 18.04 -6.81
N PRO A 8 -9.56 18.33 -7.85
CA PRO A 8 -9.53 17.58 -9.09
C PRO A 8 -8.13 17.53 -9.70
N GLY A 9 -7.71 16.36 -10.19
CA GLY A 9 -6.38 16.16 -10.76
C GLY A 9 -5.34 15.67 -9.76
N THR A 10 -5.71 15.40 -8.51
CA THR A 10 -4.78 14.90 -7.48
C THR A 10 -4.31 13.49 -7.84
N ALA A 11 -5.22 12.64 -8.34
CA ALA A 11 -4.87 11.29 -8.74
C ALA A 11 -3.89 11.29 -9.93
N GLU A 12 -4.19 12.07 -10.97
CA GLU A 12 -3.36 12.24 -12.16
C GLU A 12 -1.99 12.83 -11.81
N HIS A 13 -1.96 13.82 -10.92
CA HIS A 13 -0.71 14.40 -10.47
C HIS A 13 0.16 13.36 -9.75
N LEU A 14 -0.39 12.61 -8.80
CA LEU A 14 0.34 11.56 -8.09
C LEU A 14 0.85 10.46 -9.05
N ALA A 15 0.03 10.05 -10.01
CA ALA A 15 0.41 9.06 -11.01
C ALA A 15 1.53 9.55 -11.95
N SER A 16 1.71 10.87 -12.09
CA SER A 16 2.78 11.46 -12.90
C SER A 16 4.13 11.56 -12.17
N LEU A 17 4.17 11.35 -10.85
CA LEU A 17 5.38 11.57 -10.07
C LEU A 17 6.42 10.45 -10.30
N PRO A 18 7.68 10.81 -10.60
CA PRO A 18 8.75 9.83 -10.70
C PRO A 18 9.01 9.20 -9.33
N GLY A 19 9.07 7.87 -9.30
CA GLY A 19 9.24 7.10 -8.06
C GLY A 19 7.93 6.73 -7.35
N ILE A 20 6.77 7.13 -7.87
CA ILE A 20 5.48 6.58 -7.46
C ILE A 20 5.09 5.48 -8.46
N THR A 21 4.74 4.31 -7.93
CA THR A 21 4.11 3.23 -8.70
C THR A 21 2.67 3.10 -8.24
N VAL A 22 1.74 3.29 -9.18
CA VAL A 22 0.33 2.98 -8.95
C VAL A 22 0.15 1.49 -9.19
N LEU A 23 -0.34 0.78 -8.17
CA LEU A 23 -0.67 -0.64 -8.29
C LEU A 23 -2.14 -0.78 -8.64
N ASP A 24 -2.42 -1.53 -9.69
CA ASP A 24 -3.80 -1.87 -10.03
C ASP A 24 -4.39 -2.79 -8.97
N LEU A 25 -5.66 -2.55 -8.65
CA LEU A 25 -6.42 -3.48 -7.83
C LEU A 25 -6.96 -4.61 -8.70
N ASP A 26 -6.09 -5.57 -9.00
CA ASP A 26 -6.49 -6.78 -9.70
C ASP A 26 -7.37 -7.69 -8.83
N LEU A 27 -7.84 -8.80 -9.40
CA LEU A 27 -8.71 -9.75 -8.68
C LEU A 27 -8.04 -10.33 -7.43
N ALA A 28 -6.74 -10.65 -7.50
CA ALA A 28 -6.03 -11.22 -6.36
C ALA A 28 -5.90 -10.19 -5.22
N ALA A 29 -5.58 -8.95 -5.57
CA ALA A 29 -5.55 -7.82 -4.66
C ALA A 29 -6.93 -7.57 -4.03
N ALA A 30 -7.99 -7.53 -4.84
CA ALA A 30 -9.36 -7.33 -4.36
C ALA A 30 -9.82 -8.43 -3.37
N LEU A 31 -9.51 -9.69 -3.67
CA LEU A 31 -9.82 -10.81 -2.78
C LEU A 31 -9.00 -10.77 -1.48
N ALA A 32 -7.77 -10.23 -1.53
CA ALA A 32 -6.99 -10.00 -0.33
C ALA A 32 -7.60 -8.90 0.55
N LEU A 33 -8.13 -7.82 -0.05
CA LEU A 33 -8.80 -6.74 0.67
C LEU A 33 -10.08 -7.21 1.37
N ALA A 34 -10.85 -8.09 0.73
CA ALA A 34 -12.14 -8.55 1.23
C ALA A 34 -12.06 -9.31 2.57
N ARG A 35 -10.85 -9.76 2.97
CA ARG A 35 -10.63 -10.53 4.20
C ARG A 35 -10.35 -9.68 5.44
N GLN A 36 -10.25 -8.36 5.30
CA GLN A 36 -9.74 -7.47 6.34
C GLN A 36 -10.69 -6.30 6.60
N GLU A 37 -10.65 -5.81 7.84
CA GLU A 37 -11.57 -4.78 8.33
C GLU A 37 -11.35 -3.40 7.66
N THR A 38 -10.12 -3.12 7.25
CA THR A 38 -9.77 -1.86 6.55
C THR A 38 -9.04 -2.14 5.25
N TRP A 39 -9.45 -1.47 4.17
CA TRP A 39 -8.85 -1.63 2.84
C TRP A 39 -7.39 -1.19 2.81
N ALA A 40 -7.03 -0.13 3.56
CA ALA A 40 -5.68 0.42 3.55
C ALA A 40 -4.64 -0.60 4.00
N ALA A 41 -4.85 -1.22 5.17
CA ALA A 41 -3.90 -2.19 5.69
C ALA A 41 -3.82 -3.46 4.83
N ALA A 42 -4.96 -3.96 4.36
CA ALA A 42 -4.97 -5.15 3.52
C ALA A 42 -4.23 -4.92 2.20
N HIS A 43 -4.39 -3.72 1.61
CA HIS A 43 -3.70 -3.37 0.37
C HIS A 43 -2.21 -3.18 0.61
N SER A 44 -1.82 -2.48 1.69
CA SER A 44 -0.42 -2.33 2.06
C SER A 44 0.26 -3.68 2.30
N GLN A 45 -0.41 -4.62 2.96
CA GLN A 45 0.12 -5.97 3.16
C GLN A 45 0.30 -6.74 1.85
N TYR A 46 -0.70 -6.69 0.97
CA TYR A 46 -0.66 -7.35 -0.33
C TYR A 46 0.45 -6.77 -1.20
N ALA A 47 0.54 -5.44 -1.30
CA ALA A 47 1.58 -4.74 -2.05
C ALA A 47 2.99 -4.97 -1.48
N ALA A 48 3.10 -5.33 -0.20
CA ALA A 48 4.37 -5.65 0.45
C ALA A 48 4.86 -7.07 0.20
N GLN A 49 4.04 -7.95 -0.40
CA GLN A 49 4.48 -9.33 -0.67
C GLN A 49 5.64 -9.39 -1.68
N PRO A 50 6.51 -10.38 -1.56
CA PRO A 50 7.52 -10.70 -2.57
C PRO A 50 6.94 -10.83 -3.98
N THR A 51 7.66 -10.29 -4.96
CA THR A 51 7.40 -10.49 -6.39
C THR A 51 8.70 -10.90 -7.09
N PRO A 52 8.65 -11.43 -8.32
CA PRO A 52 9.87 -11.74 -9.08
C PRO A 52 10.82 -10.54 -9.23
N ASP A 53 10.27 -9.34 -9.43
CA ASP A 53 11.05 -8.10 -9.55
C ASP A 53 11.50 -7.54 -8.20
N ARG A 54 10.88 -7.98 -7.10
CA ARG A 54 11.18 -7.57 -5.73
C ARG A 54 11.11 -8.78 -4.79
N PRO A 55 12.15 -9.65 -4.80
CA PRO A 55 12.11 -10.93 -4.10
C PRO A 55 11.98 -10.80 -2.58
N ASP A 56 12.38 -9.66 -2.01
CA ASP A 56 12.24 -9.41 -0.57
C ASP A 56 10.92 -8.70 -0.19
N GLY A 57 10.02 -8.45 -1.15
CA GLY A 57 8.78 -7.69 -0.94
C GLY A 57 9.00 -6.19 -0.73
N ALA A 58 7.93 -5.40 -0.58
CA ALA A 58 8.05 -3.96 -0.28
C ALA A 58 8.33 -3.72 1.22
N ILE A 59 8.77 -2.49 1.54
CA ILE A 59 8.80 -2.00 2.92
C ILE A 59 7.55 -1.15 3.15
N ILE A 60 6.80 -1.44 4.21
CA ILE A 60 5.70 -0.60 4.68
C ILE A 60 6.28 0.49 5.56
N ALA A 61 6.25 1.73 5.08
CA ALA A 61 6.59 2.91 5.86
C ALA A 61 5.35 3.37 6.65
N THR A 62 5.43 3.41 7.99
CA THR A 62 4.26 3.63 8.85
C THR A 62 4.62 4.30 10.17
N THR A 63 3.68 5.02 10.77
CA THR A 63 3.75 5.53 12.15
C THR A 63 3.08 4.59 13.17
N ALA A 64 2.54 3.46 12.71
CA ALA A 64 1.88 2.45 13.55
C ALA A 64 2.54 1.07 13.36
N PRO A 65 3.84 0.91 13.68
CA PRO A 65 4.61 -0.30 13.40
C PRO A 65 4.02 -1.54 14.10
N HIS A 66 3.46 -1.38 15.30
CA HIS A 66 2.88 -2.46 16.10
C HIS A 66 1.73 -3.20 15.39
N ARG A 67 1.07 -2.57 14.42
CA ARG A 67 0.02 -3.21 13.61
C ARG A 67 0.54 -4.41 12.81
N TRP A 68 1.82 -4.40 12.48
CA TRP A 68 2.45 -5.34 11.55
C TRP A 68 3.32 -6.39 12.24
N ALA A 69 3.33 -6.44 13.57
CA ALA A 69 4.27 -7.24 14.35
C ALA A 69 4.22 -8.75 14.03
N ASP A 70 3.04 -9.28 13.70
CA ASP A 70 2.82 -10.68 13.38
C ASP A 70 2.62 -10.93 11.88
N GLU A 71 2.76 -9.90 11.05
CA GLU A 71 2.57 -10.00 9.61
C GLU A 71 3.92 -10.21 8.90
N PRO A 72 3.96 -11.03 7.83
CA PRO A 72 5.20 -11.35 7.11
C PRO A 72 5.58 -10.19 6.16
N VAL A 73 5.80 -9.00 6.70
CA VAL A 73 6.10 -7.77 5.97
C VAL A 73 7.28 -7.04 6.59
N ARG A 74 8.04 -6.31 5.78
CA ARG A 74 9.11 -5.44 6.26
C ARG A 74 8.54 -4.08 6.60
N VAL A 75 8.98 -3.51 7.73
CA VAL A 75 8.45 -2.25 8.25
C VAL A 75 9.56 -1.22 8.42
N LEU A 76 9.31 0.00 7.98
CA LEU A 76 10.08 1.18 8.35
C LEU A 76 9.21 2.04 9.26
N ASP A 77 9.64 2.15 10.51
CA ASP A 77 8.98 3.02 11.48
C ASP A 77 9.30 4.49 11.18
N LEU A 78 8.26 5.30 11.10
CA LEU A 78 8.31 6.73 10.83
C LEU A 78 7.98 7.56 12.08
N THR A 79 7.86 6.95 13.27
CA THR A 79 7.74 7.74 14.52
C THR A 79 9.00 8.60 14.71
N PRO A 80 8.84 9.88 15.06
CA PRO A 80 9.96 10.81 15.24
C PRO A 80 10.84 10.47 16.45
#